data_AF-A0AAN6Q604-F1
#
_entry.id   AF-A0AAN6Q604-F1
#
_cell.length_a   1.000
_cell.length_b   1.000
_cell.length_c   1.000
_cell.angle_alpha   90.00
_cell.angle_beta   90.00
_cell.angle_gamma   90.00
#
_symmetry.space_group_name_H-M   'P 1'
#
loop_
_entity.id
_entity.type
_entity.pdbx_description
1 polymer ?
#
loop_
_entity_poly.entity_id
_entity_poly.type
_entity_poly.pdbx_seq_one_letter_code
_entity_poly.pdbx_strand_id
1 'polypeptide(L)'
;MAPITDDEWADLVTHELPKASDPVIQRYLESRRALMAEEQKHRSDFSFRQALSPIAKKACEIVSKIRDDERKPGASPPPARQPATLKSWSIVRRMPKGALLRAHCCSLADIDHLVETALRTPGLCISCPSGHLATAAAREEAGLCIRYRGGADPDLGDRPPWTPDYKPGTFVPLTQAADSYPQGGKEGFVGWLKERCGGMSGPSSSGSDLMGGMLFYEPIWRAFFQRLMANLVEDGLAWLELRLTFPLVYYREGSEEPEPDYDHMFQAVEEEVATFRAGGPGFGRFWGLRVIWSTSMRNRDSRAIIESADDCIAAKLVWPQLVAGYDLADSERLGGRPLADLLPELFWFRKQCAVENVQIPFLLRTGGGSSGDRARDATGEDDVVDALLLGARRIGHATSLHRHPRLVEAVRDRRILVEGCPVFYNDTRLDPAADVAMHDGLRVLLAQGVPCALCDDDSGILPPPGKEREAGSRMTDLFWQVLDAWDEADLATLGSLAENSVRWAALEDQDPETWAQDIRAASVGAGVKAARLQQWAVDWERFCLWVVTEYGGDDGEDANVAG
;
A
#
# COMPACT_ATOMS: atom_id res chain seq x y z
N MET A 1 4.22 50.72 -27.77
CA MET A 1 3.90 50.36 -29.17
C MET A 1 2.40 50.45 -29.32
N ALA A 2 1.90 51.04 -30.41
CA ALA A 2 0.47 51.00 -30.71
C ALA A 2 0.06 49.55 -31.02
N PRO A 3 -1.15 49.11 -30.63
CA PRO A 3 -1.65 47.79 -31.01
C PRO A 3 -1.81 47.70 -32.54
N ILE A 4 -1.62 46.49 -33.08
CA ILE A 4 -1.82 46.17 -34.49
C ILE A 4 -3.28 46.48 -34.85
N THR A 5 -3.49 47.20 -35.94
CA THR A 5 -4.83 47.51 -36.45
C THR A 5 -5.48 46.29 -37.13
N ASP A 6 -6.80 46.27 -37.24
CA ASP A 6 -7.52 45.14 -37.87
C ASP A 6 -7.09 44.91 -39.33
N ASP A 7 -6.78 45.99 -40.06
CA ASP A 7 -6.29 45.93 -41.43
C ASP A 7 -4.87 45.32 -41.50
N GLU A 8 -3.98 45.74 -40.60
CA GLU A 8 -2.62 45.16 -40.48
C GLU A 8 -2.68 43.68 -40.06
N TRP A 9 -3.62 43.30 -39.19
CA TRP A 9 -3.84 41.91 -38.79
C TRP A 9 -4.35 41.05 -39.95
N ALA A 10 -5.30 41.56 -40.75
CA ALA A 10 -5.82 40.84 -41.91
C ALA A 10 -4.74 40.59 -42.98
N ASP A 11 -3.86 41.56 -43.20
CA ASP A 11 -2.72 41.45 -44.12
C ASP A 11 -1.70 40.40 -43.61
N LEU A 12 -1.36 40.48 -42.31
CA LEU A 12 -0.52 39.50 -41.60
C LEU A 12 -1.04 38.06 -41.76
N VAL A 13 -2.33 37.83 -41.50
CA VAL A 13 -2.97 36.50 -41.59
C VAL A 13 -2.94 35.96 -43.03
N THR A 14 -3.09 36.84 -44.01
CA THR A 14 -3.23 36.44 -45.41
C THR A 14 -1.88 36.15 -46.08
N HIS A 15 -0.87 36.96 -45.76
CA HIS A 15 0.38 37.00 -46.52
C HIS A 15 1.64 36.62 -45.73
N GLU A 16 1.66 36.82 -44.42
CA GLU A 16 2.89 36.68 -43.61
C GLU A 16 2.84 35.50 -42.63
N LEU A 17 1.66 35.14 -42.11
CA LEU A 17 1.49 34.03 -41.18
C LEU A 17 1.66 32.68 -41.88
N PRO A 18 2.62 31.85 -41.43
CA PRO A 18 2.78 30.52 -41.99
C PRO A 18 1.53 29.67 -41.76
N LYS A 19 1.08 28.97 -42.80
CA LYS A 19 -0.10 28.09 -42.77
C LYS A 19 0.30 26.73 -42.24
N ALA A 20 -0.64 26.02 -41.61
CA ALA A 20 -0.39 24.66 -41.11
C ALA A 20 0.16 23.70 -42.18
N SER A 21 -0.16 23.93 -43.46
CA SER A 21 0.33 23.17 -44.61
C SER A 21 1.77 23.51 -45.02
N ASP A 22 2.36 24.60 -44.51
CA ASP A 22 3.67 25.07 -44.96
C ASP A 22 4.77 24.09 -44.56
N PRO A 23 5.79 23.87 -45.42
CA PRO A 23 6.85 22.90 -45.16
C PRO A 23 7.58 23.12 -43.84
N VAL A 24 7.73 24.39 -43.42
CA VAL A 24 8.36 24.74 -42.14
C VAL A 24 7.55 24.27 -40.93
N ILE A 25 6.21 24.41 -40.97
CA ILE A 25 5.33 23.96 -39.90
C ILE A 25 5.23 22.43 -39.91
N GLN A 26 5.11 21.80 -41.08
CA GLN A 26 5.09 20.33 -41.18
C GLN A 26 6.37 19.72 -40.61
N ARG A 27 7.54 20.24 -40.97
CA ARG A 27 8.82 19.80 -40.41
C ARG A 27 8.91 20.00 -38.89
N TYR A 28 8.39 21.12 -38.37
CA TYR A 28 8.32 21.35 -36.93
C TYR A 28 7.40 20.32 -36.24
N LEU A 29 6.22 20.04 -36.80
CA LEU A 29 5.27 19.05 -36.27
C LEU A 29 5.81 17.62 -36.34
N GLU A 30 6.56 17.27 -37.38
CA GLU A 30 7.30 16.01 -37.46
C GLU A 30 8.36 15.92 -36.38
N SER A 31 9.18 16.97 -36.21
CA SER A 31 10.23 17.02 -35.17
C SER A 31 9.62 16.93 -33.77
N ARG A 32 8.50 17.63 -33.53
CA ARG A 32 7.74 17.58 -32.28
C ARG A 32 7.24 16.16 -31.99
N ARG A 33 6.63 15.49 -32.98
CA ARG A 33 6.16 14.10 -32.86
C ARG A 33 7.33 13.13 -32.60
N ALA A 34 8.47 13.32 -33.28
CA ALA A 34 9.65 12.50 -33.10
C ALA A 34 10.20 12.61 -31.66
N LEU A 35 10.33 13.84 -31.13
CA LEU A 35 10.79 14.07 -29.76
C LEU A 35 9.82 13.48 -28.72
N MET A 36 8.51 13.68 -28.91
CA MET A 36 7.50 13.05 -28.04
C MET A 36 7.59 11.52 -28.09
N ALA A 37 7.80 10.93 -29.26
CA ALA A 37 7.96 9.48 -29.39
C ALA A 37 9.26 8.97 -28.75
N GLU A 38 10.32 9.78 -28.70
CA GLU A 38 11.56 9.46 -27.99
C GLU A 38 11.36 9.46 -26.48
N GLU A 39 10.70 10.47 -25.91
CA GLU A 39 10.31 10.50 -24.49
C GLU A 39 9.47 9.29 -24.10
N GLN A 40 8.50 8.91 -24.94
CA GLN A 40 7.65 7.74 -24.66
C GLN A 40 8.43 6.42 -24.61
N LYS A 41 9.57 6.29 -25.32
CA LYS A 41 10.43 5.09 -25.26
C LYS A 41 11.15 4.95 -23.92
N HIS A 42 11.38 6.06 -23.22
CA HIS A 42 12.09 6.06 -21.95
C HIS A 42 11.22 5.62 -20.77
N ARG A 43 9.89 5.67 -20.93
CA ARG A 43 8.95 5.29 -19.86
C ARG A 43 9.06 3.83 -19.48
N SER A 44 8.79 3.53 -18.22
CA SER A 44 8.85 2.16 -17.68
C SER A 44 7.79 1.23 -18.28
N ASP A 45 6.63 1.79 -18.64
CA ASP A 45 5.51 1.07 -19.26
C ASP A 45 5.66 0.90 -20.79
N PHE A 46 6.73 1.42 -21.40
CA PHE A 46 6.92 1.36 -22.86
C PHE A 46 6.91 -0.07 -23.40
N SER A 47 7.70 -0.96 -22.78
CA SER A 47 7.81 -2.36 -23.22
C SER A 47 6.47 -3.10 -23.12
N PHE A 48 5.71 -2.86 -22.04
CA PHE A 48 4.37 -3.39 -21.84
C PHE A 48 3.40 -2.92 -22.93
N ARG A 49 3.38 -1.62 -23.22
CA ARG A 49 2.55 -1.01 -24.26
C ARG A 49 2.81 -1.61 -25.64
N GLN A 50 4.07 -1.89 -25.97
CA GLN A 50 4.42 -2.54 -27.24
C GLN A 50 3.90 -3.99 -27.33
N ALA A 51 3.85 -4.68 -26.20
CA ALA A 51 3.43 -6.08 -26.11
C ALA A 51 1.89 -6.27 -26.07
N LEU A 52 1.11 -5.20 -25.94
CA LEU A 52 -0.36 -5.28 -25.86
C LEU A 52 -0.97 -5.97 -27.09
N SER A 53 -1.88 -6.92 -26.83
CA SER A 53 -2.71 -7.53 -27.85
C SER A 53 -3.66 -6.50 -28.51
N PRO A 54 -4.21 -6.79 -29.69
CA PRO A 54 -5.25 -5.93 -30.29
C PRO A 54 -6.47 -5.72 -29.37
N ILE A 55 -6.84 -6.74 -28.58
CA ILE A 55 -7.93 -6.67 -27.61
C ILE A 55 -7.57 -5.72 -26.48
N ALA A 56 -6.36 -5.85 -25.92
CA ALA A 56 -5.89 -4.99 -24.84
C ALA A 56 -5.75 -3.53 -25.30
N LYS A 57 -5.30 -3.28 -26.53
CA LYS A 57 -5.29 -1.93 -27.13
C LYS A 57 -6.69 -1.35 -27.23
N LYS A 58 -7.67 -2.12 -27.71
CA LYS A 58 -9.06 -1.67 -27.79
C LYS A 58 -9.66 -1.40 -26.41
N ALA A 59 -9.35 -2.23 -25.41
CA ALA A 59 -9.77 -2.00 -24.02
C ALA A 59 -9.19 -0.67 -23.48
N CYS A 60 -7.92 -0.36 -23.77
CA CYS A 60 -7.31 0.91 -23.39
C CYS A 60 -8.05 2.10 -24.01
N GLU A 61 -8.37 2.05 -25.31
CA GLU A 61 -9.13 3.11 -26.00
C GLU A 61 -10.51 3.35 -25.34
N ILE A 62 -11.23 2.27 -25.03
CA ILE A 62 -12.55 2.33 -24.39
C ILE A 62 -12.44 2.97 -23.01
N VAL A 63 -11.50 2.52 -22.17
CA VAL A 63 -11.33 3.07 -20.81
C VAL A 63 -10.90 4.53 -20.85
N SER A 64 -10.01 4.91 -21.77
CA SER A 64 -9.64 6.32 -21.97
C SER A 64 -10.85 7.17 -22.35
N LYS A 65 -11.71 6.70 -23.27
CA LYS A 65 -12.95 7.40 -23.65
C LYS A 65 -13.89 7.57 -22.46
N ILE A 66 -14.13 6.49 -21.70
CA ILE A 66 -14.98 6.52 -20.49
C ILE A 66 -14.45 7.55 -19.48
N ARG A 67 -13.14 7.52 -19.21
CA ARG A 67 -12.51 8.45 -18.28
C ARG A 67 -12.65 9.90 -18.75
N ASP A 68 -12.37 10.15 -20.02
CA ASP A 68 -12.43 11.51 -20.58
C ASP A 68 -13.87 12.04 -20.56
N ASP A 69 -14.87 11.18 -20.81
CA ASP A 69 -16.29 11.50 -20.66
C ASP A 69 -16.67 11.83 -19.21
N GLU A 70 -16.18 11.05 -18.25
CA GLU A 70 -16.38 11.30 -16.81
C GLU A 70 -15.67 12.58 -16.34
N ARG A 71 -14.59 13.03 -16.99
CA ARG A 71 -13.84 14.27 -16.67
C ARG A 71 -14.40 15.55 -17.31
N LYS A 72 -15.43 15.48 -18.17
CA LYS A 72 -15.97 16.67 -18.88
C LYS A 72 -16.41 17.82 -17.93
N PRO A 73 -16.28 19.09 -18.35
CA PRO A 73 -16.68 20.26 -17.55
C PRO A 73 -18.16 20.19 -17.15
N GLY A 74 -18.44 20.28 -15.84
CA GLY A 74 -19.78 20.10 -15.27
C GLY A 74 -19.93 18.82 -14.43
N ALA A 75 -18.99 17.88 -14.55
CA ALA A 75 -18.86 16.78 -13.61
C ALA A 75 -18.30 17.29 -12.26
N SER A 76 -18.74 16.69 -11.15
CA SER A 76 -18.22 17.01 -9.80
C SER A 76 -16.68 16.86 -9.79
N PRO A 77 -15.93 17.71 -9.08
CA PRO A 77 -14.47 17.58 -8.99
C PRO A 77 -14.08 16.27 -8.27
N PRO A 78 -12.87 15.71 -8.49
CA PRO A 78 -12.42 14.43 -7.95
C PRO A 78 -12.68 14.17 -6.46
N PRO A 79 -12.53 15.14 -5.52
CA PRO A 79 -12.82 14.87 -4.11
C PRO A 79 -14.32 14.73 -3.79
N ALA A 80 -15.21 15.15 -4.70
CA ALA A 80 -16.68 15.10 -4.56
C ALA A 80 -17.33 13.96 -5.37
N ARG A 81 -16.57 13.24 -6.21
CA ARG A 81 -17.08 12.06 -6.92
C ARG A 81 -17.20 10.89 -5.94
N GLN A 82 -18.29 10.12 -6.05
CA GLN A 82 -18.41 8.82 -5.40
C GLN A 82 -17.83 7.78 -6.36
N PRO A 83 -16.59 7.27 -6.15
CA PRO A 83 -15.91 6.45 -7.16
C PRO A 83 -16.71 5.21 -7.52
N ALA A 84 -17.38 4.59 -6.54
CA ALA A 84 -18.21 3.40 -6.72
C ALA A 84 -19.37 3.55 -7.73
N THR A 85 -19.76 4.77 -8.11
CA THR A 85 -20.80 5.00 -9.13
C THR A 85 -20.27 5.19 -10.54
N LEU A 86 -18.94 5.28 -10.71
CA LEU A 86 -18.28 5.52 -11.99
C LEU A 86 -18.03 4.21 -12.77
N LYS A 87 -18.12 4.30 -14.09
CA LYS A 87 -17.81 3.17 -14.99
C LYS A 87 -16.31 2.87 -14.90
N SER A 88 -15.46 3.88 -14.90
CA SER A 88 -14.00 3.71 -14.79
C SER A 88 -13.59 2.96 -13.52
N TRP A 89 -14.17 3.29 -12.37
CA TRP A 89 -13.91 2.60 -11.11
C TRP A 89 -14.40 1.15 -11.13
N SER A 90 -15.59 0.90 -11.66
CA SER A 90 -16.15 -0.45 -11.79
C SER A 90 -15.26 -1.35 -12.66
N ILE A 91 -14.63 -0.78 -13.69
CA ILE A 91 -13.65 -1.46 -14.52
C ILE A 91 -12.39 -1.77 -13.71
N VAL A 92 -11.82 -0.78 -13.02
CA VAL A 92 -10.61 -0.95 -12.19
C VAL A 92 -10.85 -1.99 -11.07
N ARG A 93 -12.07 -2.08 -10.52
CA ARG A 93 -12.42 -3.08 -9.50
C ARG A 93 -12.16 -4.50 -9.98
N ARG A 94 -12.50 -4.82 -11.23
CA ARG A 94 -12.30 -6.16 -11.83
C ARG A 94 -10.90 -6.40 -12.36
N MET A 95 -10.05 -5.38 -12.41
CA MET A 95 -8.70 -5.48 -12.92
C MET A 95 -7.86 -6.49 -12.10
N PRO A 96 -7.09 -7.39 -12.72
CA PRO A 96 -6.12 -8.22 -12.01
C PRO A 96 -4.91 -7.35 -11.62
N LYS A 97 -4.91 -6.87 -10.38
CA LYS A 97 -3.89 -5.93 -9.86
C LYS A 97 -2.57 -6.62 -9.51
N GLY A 98 -2.55 -7.96 -9.48
CA GLY A 98 -1.34 -8.74 -9.28
C GLY A 98 -1.05 -8.97 -7.79
N ALA A 99 0.02 -8.36 -7.29
CA ALA A 99 0.53 -8.56 -5.94
C ALA A 99 0.55 -7.26 -5.14
N LEU A 100 0.26 -7.34 -3.83
CA LEU A 100 0.47 -6.24 -2.91
C LEU A 100 1.86 -6.38 -2.28
N LEU A 101 2.81 -5.61 -2.81
CA LEU A 101 4.22 -5.72 -2.46
C LEU A 101 4.63 -4.89 -1.26
N ARG A 102 3.78 -4.00 -0.73
CA ARG A 102 4.01 -3.22 0.50
C ARG A 102 2.72 -2.86 1.20
N ALA A 103 2.58 -3.37 2.43
CA ALA A 103 1.54 -3.00 3.37
C ALA A 103 1.86 -3.43 4.80
N HIS A 104 1.53 -2.59 5.77
CA HIS A 104 1.61 -2.92 7.19
C HIS A 104 0.36 -3.67 7.66
N CYS A 105 0.53 -4.62 8.58
CA CYS A 105 -0.59 -5.45 9.03
C CYS A 105 -1.76 -4.64 9.61
N CYS A 106 -1.48 -3.64 10.43
CA CYS A 106 -2.53 -2.80 11.00
C CYS A 106 -3.21 -1.91 9.95
N SER A 107 -2.53 -1.56 8.84
CA SER A 107 -3.15 -0.74 7.79
C SER A 107 -4.14 -1.53 6.94
N LEU A 108 -3.96 -2.85 6.83
CA LEU A 108 -4.88 -3.75 6.12
C LEU A 108 -6.07 -4.22 6.96
N ALA A 109 -6.17 -3.81 8.23
CA ALA A 109 -7.28 -4.18 9.08
C ALA A 109 -8.60 -3.56 8.58
N ASP A 110 -9.59 -4.43 8.40
CA ASP A 110 -11.00 -4.03 8.35
C ASP A 110 -11.42 -3.69 9.79
N ILE A 111 -11.41 -2.40 10.12
CA ILE A 111 -11.66 -1.91 11.49
C ILE A 111 -13.05 -2.30 11.95
N ASP A 112 -14.04 -2.32 11.05
CA ASP A 112 -15.40 -2.74 11.37
C ASP A 112 -15.41 -4.21 11.80
N HIS A 113 -14.84 -5.08 10.97
CA HIS A 113 -14.72 -6.50 11.28
C HIS A 113 -13.89 -6.76 12.54
N LEU A 114 -12.81 -6.01 12.76
CA LEU A 114 -11.94 -6.13 13.93
C LEU A 114 -12.70 -5.82 15.22
N VAL A 115 -13.39 -4.68 15.28
CA VAL A 115 -14.16 -4.26 16.46
C VAL A 115 -15.32 -5.21 16.72
N GLU A 116 -16.04 -5.65 15.69
CA GLU A 116 -17.12 -6.62 15.82
C GLU A 116 -16.62 -7.99 16.30
N THR A 117 -15.47 -8.44 15.81
CA THR A 117 -14.87 -9.71 16.21
C THR A 117 -14.35 -9.62 17.64
N ALA A 118 -13.74 -8.50 18.04
CA ALA A 118 -13.35 -8.26 19.42
C ALA A 118 -14.55 -8.30 20.37
N LEU A 119 -15.67 -7.64 20.04
CA LEU A 119 -16.87 -7.68 20.87
C LEU A 119 -17.54 -9.05 20.98
N ARG A 120 -17.31 -9.95 20.01
CA ARG A 120 -17.81 -11.34 20.04
C ARG A 120 -16.86 -12.30 20.73
N THR A 121 -15.60 -11.91 20.91
CA THR A 121 -14.56 -12.77 21.47
C THR A 121 -14.62 -12.76 23.00
N PRO A 122 -14.89 -13.89 23.66
CA PRO A 122 -14.97 -13.95 25.12
C PRO A 122 -13.64 -13.60 25.80
N GLY A 123 -13.71 -12.97 26.97
CA GLY A 123 -12.55 -12.67 27.81
C GLY A 123 -11.76 -11.43 27.42
N LEU A 124 -12.10 -10.73 26.33
CA LEU A 124 -11.47 -9.45 26.04
C LEU A 124 -11.95 -8.38 27.02
N CYS A 125 -10.99 -7.63 27.55
CA CYS A 125 -11.20 -6.55 28.50
C CYS A 125 -10.51 -5.28 28.01
N ILE A 126 -11.07 -4.13 28.38
CA ILE A 126 -10.52 -2.80 28.14
C ILE A 126 -10.05 -2.18 29.46
N SER A 127 -8.95 -1.44 29.39
CA SER A 127 -8.36 -0.71 30.52
C SER A 127 -7.87 0.66 30.06
N CYS A 128 -7.95 1.64 30.96
CA CYS A 128 -7.38 2.98 30.81
C CYS A 128 -6.25 3.13 31.85
N PRO A 129 -4.96 2.95 31.46
CA PRO A 129 -3.85 2.88 32.42
C PRO A 129 -3.60 4.17 33.20
N SER A 130 -3.82 5.34 32.57
CA SER A 130 -3.36 6.64 33.08
C SER A 130 -4.47 7.50 33.70
N GLY A 131 -5.70 6.99 33.82
CA GLY A 131 -6.84 7.81 34.27
C GLY A 131 -8.20 7.13 34.07
N HIS A 132 -9.21 7.93 33.76
CA HIS A 132 -10.58 7.49 33.44
C HIS A 132 -11.09 8.16 32.16
N LEU A 133 -12.15 7.64 31.56
CA LEU A 133 -12.76 8.06 30.28
C LEU A 133 -14.12 8.76 30.47
N ALA A 134 -14.29 9.43 31.61
CA ALA A 134 -15.57 10.05 31.98
C ALA A 134 -15.90 11.31 31.16
N THR A 135 -14.89 12.08 30.75
CA THR A 135 -15.06 13.29 29.94
C THR A 135 -14.84 13.01 28.46
N ALA A 136 -15.37 13.89 27.59
CA ALA A 136 -15.17 13.77 26.14
C ALA A 136 -13.68 13.89 25.76
N ALA A 137 -12.96 14.85 26.35
CA ALA A 137 -11.52 15.01 26.15
C ALA A 137 -10.72 13.76 26.56
N ALA A 138 -11.05 13.14 27.70
CA ALA A 138 -10.38 11.91 28.12
C ALA A 138 -10.66 10.74 27.16
N ARG A 139 -11.87 10.66 26.60
CA ARG A 139 -12.20 9.68 25.56
C ARG A 139 -11.44 9.88 24.25
N GLU A 140 -10.94 11.08 23.99
CA GLU A 140 -10.15 11.38 22.80
C GLU A 140 -8.65 11.10 23.04
N GLU A 141 -8.11 11.54 24.17
CA GLU A 141 -6.65 11.60 24.38
C GLU A 141 -6.06 10.44 25.20
N ALA A 142 -6.85 9.79 26.06
CA ALA A 142 -6.33 8.84 27.03
C ALA A 142 -5.87 7.55 26.37
N GLY A 143 -4.72 7.02 26.82
CA GLY A 143 -4.21 5.73 26.37
C GLY A 143 -5.16 4.58 26.72
N LEU A 144 -5.33 3.64 25.79
CA LEU A 144 -6.19 2.47 25.96
C LEU A 144 -5.38 1.18 25.83
N CYS A 145 -5.76 0.18 26.61
CA CYS A 145 -5.25 -1.18 26.48
C CYS A 145 -6.42 -2.14 26.36
N ILE A 146 -6.42 -2.96 25.30
CA ILE A 146 -7.33 -4.10 25.17
C ILE A 146 -6.48 -5.36 25.24
N ARG A 147 -6.94 -6.34 26.02
CA ARG A 147 -6.28 -7.64 26.17
C ARG A 147 -7.25 -8.70 26.64
N TYR A 148 -6.92 -9.96 26.38
CA TYR A 148 -7.59 -11.10 27.00
C TYR A 148 -7.30 -11.16 28.52
N ARG A 149 -8.34 -11.41 29.30
CA ARG A 149 -8.32 -11.70 30.74
C ARG A 149 -9.34 -12.79 31.01
N GLY A 150 -8.92 -13.86 31.69
CA GLY A 150 -9.79 -15.00 31.98
C GLY A 150 -10.98 -14.60 32.85
N GLY A 151 -12.15 -15.20 32.61
CA GLY A 151 -13.40 -14.84 33.31
C GLY A 151 -13.44 -15.11 34.84
N ALA A 152 -12.36 -15.66 35.42
CA ALA A 152 -12.20 -15.87 36.86
C ALA A 152 -11.18 -14.89 37.49
N ASP A 153 -10.73 -13.89 36.73
CA ASP A 153 -9.73 -12.94 37.18
C ASP A 153 -10.31 -12.03 38.29
N PRO A 154 -9.77 -12.10 39.53
CA PRO A 154 -10.24 -11.32 40.67
C PRO A 154 -9.96 -9.82 40.53
N ASP A 155 -9.12 -9.40 39.58
CA ASP A 155 -8.79 -8.00 39.31
C ASP A 155 -9.72 -7.35 38.27
N LEU A 156 -10.75 -8.07 37.78
CA LEU A 156 -11.76 -7.48 36.92
C LEU A 156 -12.59 -6.44 37.70
N GLY A 157 -12.65 -5.24 37.14
CA GLY A 157 -13.39 -4.13 37.73
C GLY A 157 -14.87 -4.18 37.38
N ASP A 158 -15.72 -4.00 38.40
CA ASP A 158 -17.17 -3.88 38.21
C ASP A 158 -17.62 -2.54 37.61
N ARG A 159 -16.70 -1.56 37.57
CA ARG A 159 -17.01 -0.18 37.13
C ARG A 159 -16.34 0.11 35.80
N PRO A 160 -17.11 0.50 34.77
CA PRO A 160 -16.55 0.80 33.47
C PRO A 160 -15.70 2.07 33.51
N PRO A 161 -14.77 2.25 32.56
CA PRO A 161 -13.88 3.40 32.55
C PRO A 161 -14.58 4.75 32.33
N TRP A 162 -15.90 4.76 32.12
CA TRP A 162 -16.71 5.96 31.83
C TRP A 162 -17.00 6.83 33.06
N THR A 163 -16.60 6.42 34.25
CA THR A 163 -16.94 7.13 35.50
C THR A 163 -15.68 7.70 36.18
N PRO A 164 -15.78 8.84 36.90
CA PRO A 164 -14.63 9.47 37.56
C PRO A 164 -14.02 8.62 38.69
N ASP A 165 -14.76 7.66 39.21
CA ASP A 165 -14.36 6.73 40.26
C ASP A 165 -13.74 5.42 39.72
N TYR A 166 -13.55 5.32 38.40
CA TYR A 166 -12.77 4.24 37.80
C TYR A 166 -11.33 4.27 38.33
N LYS A 167 -10.83 3.11 38.76
CA LYS A 167 -9.45 2.95 39.21
C LYS A 167 -8.54 2.70 38.00
N PRO A 168 -7.57 3.59 37.70
CA PRO A 168 -6.69 3.45 36.55
C PRO A 168 -6.00 2.08 36.48
N GLY A 169 -5.91 1.53 35.27
CA GLY A 169 -5.29 0.22 35.01
C GLY A 169 -6.18 -1.00 35.25
N THR A 170 -7.36 -0.84 35.86
CA THR A 170 -8.29 -1.95 36.13
C THR A 170 -8.93 -2.44 34.83
N PHE A 171 -8.88 -3.74 34.54
CA PHE A 171 -9.50 -4.31 33.35
C PHE A 171 -11.01 -4.50 33.55
N VAL A 172 -11.79 -4.13 32.55
CA VAL A 172 -13.25 -4.28 32.54
C VAL A 172 -13.64 -5.07 31.29
N PRO A 173 -14.56 -6.05 31.37
CA PRO A 173 -15.04 -6.76 30.19
C PRO A 173 -15.44 -5.81 29.05
N LEU A 174 -14.95 -6.08 27.85
CA LEU A 174 -15.13 -5.20 26.69
C LEU A 174 -16.62 -5.00 26.37
N THR A 175 -17.42 -6.06 26.50
CA THR A 175 -18.88 -6.01 26.32
C THR A 175 -19.56 -5.14 27.37
N GLN A 176 -19.18 -5.25 28.64
CA GLN A 176 -19.70 -4.42 29.72
C GLN A 176 -19.35 -2.94 29.49
N ALA A 177 -18.11 -2.65 29.09
CA ALA A 177 -17.70 -1.30 28.73
C ALA A 177 -18.51 -0.77 27.53
N ALA A 178 -18.76 -1.59 26.52
CA ALA A 178 -19.57 -1.20 25.37
C ALA A 178 -21.03 -0.90 25.73
N ASP A 179 -21.67 -1.78 26.50
CA ASP A 179 -23.09 -1.64 26.86
C ASP A 179 -23.34 -0.43 27.78
N SER A 180 -22.35 -0.06 28.60
CA SER A 180 -22.42 1.07 29.53
C SER A 180 -21.91 2.40 28.97
N TYR A 181 -21.58 2.46 27.67
CA TYR A 181 -21.00 3.66 27.07
C TYR A 181 -21.98 4.86 27.11
N PRO A 182 -21.53 6.03 27.60
CA PRO A 182 -22.43 7.13 27.96
C PRO A 182 -23.10 7.83 26.76
N GLN A 183 -22.59 7.64 25.54
CA GLN A 183 -23.10 8.32 24.34
C GLN A 183 -23.63 7.27 23.35
N GLY A 184 -24.91 6.90 23.45
CA GLY A 184 -25.53 5.96 22.50
C GLY A 184 -25.26 4.48 22.78
N GLY A 185 -24.80 4.13 23.99
CA GLY A 185 -24.59 2.74 24.40
C GLY A 185 -23.63 2.00 23.47
N LYS A 186 -23.92 0.72 23.22
CA LYS A 186 -23.05 -0.17 22.42
C LYS A 186 -22.76 0.36 21.02
N GLU A 187 -23.75 0.92 20.31
CA GLU A 187 -23.54 1.46 18.96
C GLU A 187 -22.59 2.66 18.99
N GLY A 188 -22.77 3.55 19.97
CA GLY A 188 -21.87 4.68 20.16
C GLY A 188 -20.46 4.28 20.57
N PHE A 189 -20.32 3.21 21.39
CA PHE A 189 -19.02 2.65 21.73
C PHE A 189 -18.29 2.12 20.49
N VAL A 190 -19.02 1.40 19.63
CA VAL A 190 -18.47 0.86 18.39
C VAL A 190 -17.97 2.00 17.49
N GLY A 191 -18.77 3.05 17.30
CA GLY A 191 -18.36 4.24 16.54
C GLY A 191 -17.11 4.91 17.13
N TRP A 192 -17.09 5.11 18.46
CA TRP A 192 -15.96 5.68 19.17
C TRP A 192 -14.69 4.82 19.04
N LEU A 193 -14.79 3.51 19.24
CA LEU A 193 -13.63 2.62 19.18
C LEU A 193 -13.05 2.56 17.75
N LYS A 194 -13.90 2.56 16.72
CA LYS A 194 -13.48 2.66 15.31
C LYS A 194 -12.68 3.94 15.07
N GLU A 195 -13.18 5.08 15.56
CA GLU A 195 -12.48 6.37 15.48
C GLU A 195 -11.12 6.32 16.20
N ARG A 196 -11.07 5.73 17.40
CA ARG A 196 -9.82 5.54 18.17
C ARG A 196 -8.80 4.65 17.45
N CYS A 197 -9.25 3.61 16.73
CA CYS A 197 -8.37 2.75 15.94
C CYS A 197 -7.74 3.47 14.75
N GLY A 198 -8.48 4.35 14.06
CA GLY A 198 -7.95 5.11 12.92
C GLY A 198 -7.44 6.52 13.25
N GLY A 199 -7.42 6.93 14.52
CA GLY A 199 -6.84 8.21 14.94
C GLY A 199 -5.34 8.12 15.18
N MET A 200 -4.53 8.90 14.44
CA MET A 200 -3.08 9.08 14.70
C MET A 200 -2.74 10.21 15.69
N SER A 201 -3.74 10.91 16.24
CA SER A 201 -3.51 12.13 17.02
C SER A 201 -3.50 11.86 18.52
N GLY A 202 -2.31 11.62 19.09
CA GLY A 202 -2.08 11.65 20.52
C GLY A 202 -0.67 11.12 20.90
N PRO A 203 0.05 11.74 21.85
CA PRO A 203 1.37 11.29 22.30
C PRO A 203 1.34 10.02 23.19
N SER A 204 0.17 9.45 23.50
CA SER A 204 0.00 8.50 24.62
C SER A 204 -0.58 7.11 24.31
N SER A 205 -0.92 6.79 23.06
CA SER A 205 -1.03 5.41 22.52
C SER A 205 -1.50 5.56 21.06
N SER A 206 -0.72 5.10 20.10
CA SER A 206 -1.13 5.17 18.70
C SER A 206 -2.35 4.26 18.46
N GLY A 207 -3.24 4.61 17.52
CA GLY A 207 -4.33 3.70 17.12
C GLY A 207 -3.83 2.29 16.75
N SER A 208 -2.58 2.19 16.27
CA SER A 208 -1.86 0.94 16.03
C SER A 208 -1.62 0.09 17.28
N ASP A 209 -1.33 0.71 18.43
CA ASP A 209 -1.14 -0.03 19.70
C ASP A 209 -2.46 -0.62 20.19
N LEU A 210 -3.55 0.16 20.07
CA LEU A 210 -4.90 -0.29 20.39
C LEU A 210 -5.35 -1.43 19.49
N MET A 211 -5.13 -1.29 18.18
CA MET A 211 -5.39 -2.37 17.21
C MET A 211 -4.55 -3.59 17.54
N GLY A 212 -3.26 -3.44 17.86
CA GLY A 212 -2.37 -4.54 18.23
C GLY A 212 -2.86 -5.32 19.45
N GLY A 213 -3.38 -4.64 20.47
CA GLY A 213 -3.96 -5.28 21.66
C GLY A 213 -5.16 -6.19 21.36
N MET A 214 -5.90 -5.91 20.29
CA MET A 214 -6.96 -6.80 19.80
C MET A 214 -6.42 -7.84 18.80
N LEU A 215 -5.65 -7.39 17.82
CA LEU A 215 -5.27 -8.15 16.65
C LEU A 215 -4.34 -9.33 16.97
N PHE A 216 -3.41 -9.15 17.92
CA PHE A 216 -2.43 -10.18 18.27
C PHE A 216 -2.91 -11.16 19.35
N TYR A 217 -4.23 -11.30 19.51
CA TYR A 217 -4.84 -12.40 20.24
C TYR A 217 -5.31 -13.47 19.26
N GLU A 218 -4.90 -14.73 19.45
CA GLU A 218 -5.03 -15.80 18.45
C GLU A 218 -6.40 -15.91 17.77
N PRO A 219 -7.55 -15.93 18.47
CA PRO A 219 -8.87 -16.01 17.81
C PRO A 219 -9.15 -14.84 16.86
N ILE A 220 -8.72 -13.63 17.22
CA ILE A 220 -8.87 -12.44 16.37
C ILE A 220 -7.86 -12.48 15.23
N TRP A 221 -6.61 -12.87 15.51
CA TRP A 221 -5.55 -13.02 14.52
C TRP A 221 -5.99 -13.93 13.37
N ARG A 222 -6.52 -15.11 13.70
CA ARG A 222 -7.01 -16.09 12.72
C ARG A 222 -8.17 -15.53 11.88
N ALA A 223 -9.17 -14.93 12.54
CA ALA A 223 -10.31 -14.30 11.86
C ALA A 223 -9.86 -13.16 10.93
N PHE A 224 -8.89 -12.35 11.37
CA PHE A 224 -8.29 -11.28 10.58
C PHE A 224 -7.66 -11.81 9.29
N PHE A 225 -6.88 -12.88 9.32
CA PHE A 225 -6.26 -13.43 8.10
C PHE A 225 -7.30 -13.91 7.09
N GLN A 226 -8.35 -14.60 7.55
CA GLN A 226 -9.43 -15.03 6.64
C GLN A 226 -10.12 -13.83 5.99
N ARG A 227 -10.41 -12.78 6.76
CA ARG A 227 -11.02 -11.55 6.24
C ARG A 227 -10.08 -10.80 5.30
N LEU A 228 -8.81 -10.69 5.66
CA LEU A 228 -7.77 -10.03 4.87
C LEU A 228 -7.65 -10.70 3.49
N MET A 229 -7.47 -12.02 3.44
CA MET A 229 -7.30 -12.73 2.18
C MET A 229 -8.55 -12.66 1.29
N ALA A 230 -9.74 -12.68 1.88
CA ALA A 230 -10.99 -12.45 1.16
C ALA A 230 -11.01 -11.06 0.50
N ASN A 231 -10.71 -10.01 1.27
CA ASN A 231 -10.66 -8.63 0.78
C ASN A 231 -9.64 -8.47 -0.35
N LEU A 232 -8.44 -9.07 -0.23
CA LEU A 232 -7.42 -9.00 -1.29
C LEU A 232 -7.90 -9.64 -2.60
N VAL A 233 -8.50 -10.82 -2.53
CA VAL A 233 -9.00 -11.53 -3.72
C VAL A 233 -10.18 -10.78 -4.36
N GLU A 234 -11.07 -10.19 -3.55
CA GLU A 234 -12.15 -9.32 -4.03
C GLU A 234 -11.61 -8.06 -4.73
N ASP A 235 -10.48 -7.53 -4.24
CA ASP A 235 -9.78 -6.38 -4.83
C ASP A 235 -8.87 -6.75 -6.03
N GLY A 236 -8.91 -8.00 -6.50
CA GLY A 236 -8.15 -8.46 -7.66
C GLY A 236 -6.66 -8.68 -7.40
N LEU A 237 -6.26 -8.89 -6.14
CA LEU A 237 -4.92 -9.28 -5.74
C LEU A 237 -4.82 -10.79 -5.49
N ALA A 238 -3.72 -11.38 -5.92
CA ALA A 238 -3.46 -12.80 -5.78
C ALA A 238 -2.31 -13.10 -4.81
N TRP A 239 -1.50 -12.12 -4.43
CA TRP A 239 -0.33 -12.30 -3.56
C TRP A 239 -0.14 -11.11 -2.61
N LEU A 240 0.37 -11.37 -1.41
CA LEU A 240 0.66 -10.37 -0.40
C LEU A 240 2.06 -10.56 0.18
N GLU A 241 2.80 -9.45 0.31
CA GLU A 241 3.99 -9.35 1.16
C GLU A 241 3.69 -8.44 2.35
N LEU A 242 3.33 -9.04 3.47
CA LEU A 242 2.85 -8.35 4.67
C LEU A 242 4.03 -7.88 5.53
N ARG A 243 4.07 -6.60 5.91
CA ARG A 243 5.02 -6.12 6.91
C ARG A 243 4.44 -6.34 8.30
N LEU A 244 5.18 -7.06 9.12
CA LEU A 244 4.95 -7.15 10.56
C LEU A 244 6.06 -6.39 11.28
N THR A 245 5.66 -5.51 12.17
CA THR A 245 6.59 -4.66 12.93
C THR A 245 6.88 -5.31 14.27
N PHE A 246 8.15 -5.58 14.54
CA PHE A 246 8.65 -6.30 15.72
C PHE A 246 9.45 -5.39 16.67
N PRO A 247 9.43 -5.64 18.00
CA PRO A 247 8.71 -6.71 18.65
C PRO A 247 7.21 -6.42 18.69
N LEU A 248 6.42 -7.47 18.44
CA LEU A 248 5.00 -7.49 18.73
C LEU A 248 4.73 -8.51 19.82
N VAL A 249 3.60 -8.39 20.52
CA VAL A 249 3.26 -9.26 21.65
C VAL A 249 2.03 -10.07 21.26
N TYR A 250 2.21 -11.38 21.15
CA TYR A 250 1.17 -12.31 20.70
C TYR A 250 0.68 -13.17 21.86
N TYR A 251 -0.64 -13.39 21.93
CA TYR A 251 -1.30 -14.17 22.97
C TYR A 251 -2.08 -15.31 22.35
N ARG A 252 -1.82 -16.53 22.82
CA ARG A 252 -2.58 -17.73 22.47
C ARG A 252 -3.98 -17.68 23.04
N GLU A 253 -4.93 -18.38 22.41
CA GLU A 253 -6.30 -18.48 22.92
C GLU A 253 -6.30 -18.96 24.38
N GLY A 254 -6.98 -18.20 25.25
CA GLY A 254 -7.09 -18.52 26.67
C GLY A 254 -5.87 -18.21 27.53
N SER A 255 -4.78 -17.68 26.96
CA SER A 255 -3.57 -17.32 27.70
C SER A 255 -3.53 -15.82 28.04
N GLU A 256 -3.18 -15.52 29.29
CA GLU A 256 -2.83 -14.15 29.72
C GLU A 256 -1.33 -13.87 29.62
N GLU A 257 -0.53 -14.93 29.49
CA GLU A 257 0.91 -14.82 29.26
C GLU A 257 1.18 -14.73 27.75
N PRO A 258 2.05 -13.81 27.32
CA PRO A 258 2.45 -13.72 25.93
C PRO A 258 3.27 -14.96 25.53
N GLU A 259 3.16 -15.35 24.26
CA GLU A 259 4.05 -16.38 23.71
C GLU A 259 5.51 -15.89 23.82
N PRO A 260 6.45 -16.79 24.20
CA PRO A 260 7.86 -16.44 24.40
C PRO A 260 8.61 -16.19 23.08
N ASP A 261 8.06 -16.70 21.98
CA ASP A 261 8.57 -16.59 20.62
C ASP A 261 7.40 -16.34 19.65
N TYR A 262 7.70 -16.45 18.35
CA TYR A 262 6.74 -16.18 17.29
C TYR A 262 6.27 -17.44 16.56
N ASP A 263 6.68 -18.62 16.98
CA ASP A 263 6.42 -19.86 16.23
C ASP A 263 4.94 -20.17 16.14
N HIS A 264 4.20 -20.05 17.25
CA HIS A 264 2.75 -20.29 17.25
C HIS A 264 2.00 -19.25 16.41
N MET A 265 2.48 -18.00 16.37
CA MET A 265 1.89 -16.96 15.53
C MET A 265 2.06 -17.32 14.04
N PHE A 266 3.26 -17.72 13.62
CA PHE A 266 3.54 -18.12 12.24
C PHE A 266 2.81 -19.41 11.85
N GLN A 267 2.69 -20.36 12.78
CA GLN A 267 1.87 -21.56 12.59
C GLN A 267 0.42 -21.18 12.28
N ALA A 268 -0.18 -20.27 13.08
CA ALA A 268 -1.54 -19.80 12.83
C ALA A 268 -1.66 -19.15 11.45
N VAL A 269 -0.68 -18.35 11.02
CA VAL A 269 -0.67 -17.76 9.66
C VAL A 269 -0.62 -18.85 8.59
N GLU A 270 0.24 -19.86 8.72
CA GLU A 270 0.33 -20.95 7.74
C GLU A 270 -0.99 -21.72 7.63
N GLU A 271 -1.59 -22.07 8.76
CA GLU A 271 -2.85 -22.81 8.82
C GLU A 271 -4.00 -22.04 8.14
N GLU A 272 -4.13 -20.73 8.42
CA GLU A 272 -5.15 -19.91 7.80
C GLU A 272 -4.93 -19.76 6.29
N VAL A 273 -3.69 -19.55 5.85
CA VAL A 273 -3.33 -19.45 4.42
C VAL A 273 -3.61 -20.77 3.69
N ALA A 274 -3.24 -21.90 4.29
CA ALA A 274 -3.51 -23.22 3.73
C ALA A 274 -5.02 -23.48 3.60
N THR A 275 -5.78 -23.16 4.65
CA THR A 275 -7.24 -23.30 4.68
C THR A 275 -7.90 -22.44 3.61
N PHE A 276 -7.51 -21.17 3.48
CA PHE A 276 -8.07 -20.25 2.49
C PHE A 276 -7.71 -20.63 1.05
N ARG A 277 -6.52 -21.19 0.82
CA ARG A 277 -6.13 -21.69 -0.51
C ARG A 277 -6.87 -22.97 -0.90
N ALA A 278 -7.25 -23.79 0.07
CA ALA A 278 -7.92 -25.06 -0.15
C ALA A 278 -9.42 -24.93 -0.48
N GLY A 279 -10.07 -23.81 -0.13
CA GLY A 279 -11.51 -23.65 -0.34
C GLY A 279 -11.99 -22.20 -0.39
N GLY A 280 -13.30 -22.02 -0.57
CA GLY A 280 -13.93 -20.69 -0.58
C GLY A 280 -13.46 -19.78 -1.73
N PRO A 281 -13.43 -18.44 -1.53
CA PRO A 281 -13.09 -17.48 -2.57
C PRO A 281 -11.60 -17.52 -2.96
N GLY A 282 -10.72 -18.10 -2.13
CA GLY A 282 -9.29 -18.20 -2.39
C GLY A 282 -8.89 -19.29 -3.39
N PHE A 283 -9.72 -20.31 -3.57
CA PHE A 283 -9.39 -21.45 -4.43
C PHE A 283 -9.09 -21.03 -5.88
N GLY A 284 -7.87 -21.32 -6.34
CA GLY A 284 -7.40 -20.99 -7.69
C GLY A 284 -7.15 -19.51 -7.96
N ARG A 285 -7.48 -18.61 -7.02
CA ARG A 285 -7.33 -17.15 -7.16
C ARG A 285 -6.22 -16.58 -6.28
N PHE A 286 -6.04 -17.14 -5.08
CA PHE A 286 -5.02 -16.69 -4.12
C PHE A 286 -3.77 -17.57 -4.18
N TRP A 287 -2.62 -16.95 -4.44
CA TRP A 287 -1.33 -17.63 -4.55
C TRP A 287 -0.66 -17.84 -3.18
N GLY A 288 -0.94 -16.97 -2.22
CA GLY A 288 -0.40 -17.01 -0.87
C GLY A 288 0.04 -15.65 -0.36
N LEU A 289 0.72 -15.66 0.79
CA LEU A 289 1.36 -14.49 1.36
C LEU A 289 2.70 -14.86 1.97
N ARG A 290 3.54 -13.85 2.15
CA ARG A 290 4.76 -13.93 2.96
C ARG A 290 4.89 -12.71 3.85
N VAL A 291 5.62 -12.86 4.94
CA VAL A 291 5.91 -11.83 5.92
C VAL A 291 7.28 -11.23 5.63
N ILE A 292 7.34 -9.91 5.63
CA ILE A 292 8.59 -9.14 5.72
C ILE A 292 8.72 -8.70 7.16
N TRP A 293 9.81 -9.14 7.78
CA TRP A 293 10.13 -8.80 9.15
C TRP A 293 10.61 -7.37 9.22
N SER A 294 9.85 -6.51 9.91
CA SER A 294 10.20 -5.10 10.06
C SER A 294 10.60 -4.82 11.49
N THR A 295 11.88 -4.53 11.75
CA THR A 295 12.28 -4.15 13.11
C THR A 295 11.82 -2.72 13.40
N SER A 296 11.09 -2.55 14.51
CA SER A 296 10.54 -1.26 14.93
C SER A 296 11.62 -0.28 15.34
N MET A 297 11.40 1.00 14.98
CA MET A 297 12.11 2.17 15.49
C MET A 297 13.64 2.11 15.34
N ARG A 298 14.16 2.76 14.30
CA ARG A 298 15.60 2.86 14.03
C ARG A 298 16.43 3.50 15.15
N ASN A 299 15.80 4.22 16.09
CA ASN A 299 16.47 4.86 17.23
C ASN A 299 16.70 3.94 18.44
N ARG A 300 16.23 2.68 18.40
CA ARG A 300 16.54 1.69 19.44
C ARG A 300 18.03 1.39 19.48
N ASP A 301 18.51 0.94 20.63
CA ASP A 301 19.90 0.53 20.81
C ASP A 301 20.24 -0.70 19.94
N SER A 302 21.53 -0.88 19.66
CA SER A 302 22.02 -1.95 18.78
C SER A 302 21.64 -3.34 19.27
N ARG A 303 21.51 -3.56 20.59
CA ARG A 303 21.14 -4.87 21.13
C ARG A 303 19.70 -5.21 20.75
N ALA A 304 18.76 -4.29 20.94
CA ALA A 304 17.37 -4.52 20.57
C ALA A 304 17.18 -4.78 19.06
N ILE A 305 17.96 -4.10 18.21
CA ILE A 305 17.93 -4.34 16.76
C ILE A 305 18.51 -5.71 16.41
N ILE A 306 19.63 -6.09 17.03
CA ILE A 306 20.26 -7.40 16.82
C ILE A 306 19.34 -8.53 17.32
N GLU A 307 18.71 -8.40 18.48
CA GLU A 307 17.77 -9.39 19.02
C GLU A 307 16.58 -9.60 18.04
N SER A 308 15.96 -8.51 17.55
CA SER A 308 14.89 -8.62 16.54
C SER A 308 15.38 -9.23 15.21
N ALA A 309 16.62 -8.92 14.81
CA ALA A 309 17.21 -9.49 13.60
C ALA A 309 17.56 -10.99 13.76
N ASP A 310 17.93 -11.42 14.97
CA ASP A 310 18.15 -12.82 15.33
C ASP A 310 16.82 -13.60 15.32
N ASP A 311 15.77 -13.03 15.93
CA ASP A 311 14.41 -13.59 15.90
C ASP A 311 13.91 -13.76 14.45
N CYS A 312 14.24 -12.82 13.55
CA CYS A 312 13.93 -12.94 12.12
C CYS A 312 14.62 -14.16 11.48
N ILE A 313 15.89 -14.40 11.82
CA ILE A 313 16.64 -15.56 11.32
C ILE A 313 16.09 -16.85 11.90
N ALA A 314 15.77 -16.89 13.19
CA ALA A 314 15.13 -18.03 13.84
C ALA A 314 13.79 -18.36 13.18
N ALA A 315 12.93 -17.36 12.99
CA ALA A 315 11.65 -17.53 12.29
C ALA A 315 11.85 -17.99 10.84
N LYS A 316 12.91 -17.53 10.15
CA LYS A 316 13.23 -17.99 8.79
C LYS A 316 13.66 -19.46 8.74
N LEU A 317 14.38 -19.94 9.76
CA LEU A 317 14.81 -21.34 9.85
C LEU A 317 13.61 -22.28 10.06
N VAL A 318 12.63 -21.87 10.87
CA VAL A 318 11.42 -22.67 11.16
C VAL A 318 10.37 -22.53 10.05
N TRP A 319 10.17 -21.31 9.54
CA TRP A 319 9.12 -20.95 8.58
C TRP A 319 9.70 -20.34 7.28
N PRO A 320 10.57 -21.05 6.54
CA PRO A 320 11.26 -20.51 5.36
C PRO A 320 10.31 -20.02 4.27
N GLN A 321 9.16 -20.68 4.11
CA GLN A 321 8.10 -20.33 3.18
C GLN A 321 7.38 -19.04 3.55
N LEU A 322 7.31 -18.65 4.83
CA LEU A 322 6.59 -17.45 5.26
C LEU A 322 7.50 -16.22 5.34
N VAL A 323 8.75 -16.31 5.78
CA VAL A 323 9.61 -15.13 5.91
C VAL A 323 10.26 -14.78 4.54
N ALA A 324 9.91 -13.64 3.95
CA ALA A 324 10.38 -13.22 2.62
C ALA A 324 11.56 -12.24 2.63
N GLY A 325 11.76 -11.50 3.71
CA GLY A 325 12.75 -10.43 3.75
C GLY A 325 12.76 -9.66 5.05
N TYR A 326 13.66 -8.69 5.13
CA TYR A 326 13.89 -7.83 6.28
C TYR A 326 13.77 -6.34 5.90
N ASP A 327 13.08 -5.58 6.73
CA ASP A 327 12.89 -4.13 6.64
C ASP A 327 13.16 -3.48 8.02
N LEU A 328 13.29 -2.16 8.03
CA LEU A 328 13.40 -1.35 9.24
C LEU A 328 12.25 -0.33 9.22
N ALA A 329 11.27 -0.52 10.11
CA ALA A 329 10.14 0.39 10.24
C ALA A 329 10.63 1.75 10.73
N ASP A 330 10.12 2.81 10.10
CA ASP A 330 10.55 4.16 10.39
C ASP A 330 9.90 4.71 11.68
N SER A 331 10.61 5.61 12.33
CA SER A 331 10.07 6.54 13.30
C SER A 331 10.56 7.96 12.96
N GLU A 332 10.30 8.44 11.73
CA GLU A 332 10.62 9.80 11.29
C GLU A 332 9.94 10.87 12.17
N ARG A 333 8.78 10.54 12.74
CA ARG A 333 8.12 11.36 13.78
C ARG A 333 8.94 11.50 15.08
N LEU A 334 9.85 10.56 15.35
CA LEU A 334 10.61 10.45 16.61
C LEU A 334 12.13 10.52 16.43
N GLY A 335 12.65 10.87 15.24
CA GLY A 335 14.08 11.00 14.99
C GLY A 335 14.81 9.65 14.86
N GLY A 336 14.32 8.76 13.98
CA GLY A 336 15.00 7.51 13.63
C GLY A 336 16.42 7.73 13.07
N ARG A 337 17.32 6.78 13.32
CA ARG A 337 18.68 6.77 12.76
C ARG A 337 18.64 6.53 11.23
N PRO A 338 19.47 7.23 10.43
CA PRO A 338 19.72 6.87 9.03
C PRO A 338 20.23 5.43 8.90
N LEU A 339 20.10 4.84 7.71
CA LEU A 339 20.61 3.49 7.43
C LEU A 339 22.13 3.40 7.63
N ALA A 340 22.87 4.47 7.30
CA ALA A 340 24.32 4.60 7.57
C ALA A 340 24.70 4.32 9.03
N ASP A 341 23.88 4.75 9.98
CA ASP A 341 24.14 4.58 11.42
C ASP A 341 23.81 3.16 11.92
N LEU A 342 23.12 2.37 11.09
CA LEU A 342 22.72 0.98 11.34
C LEU A 342 23.56 -0.03 10.56
N LEU A 343 24.59 0.42 9.84
CA LEU A 343 25.46 -0.46 9.06
C LEU A 343 26.06 -1.60 9.89
N PRO A 344 26.57 -1.41 11.13
CA PRO A 344 27.09 -2.51 11.93
C PRO A 344 26.06 -3.63 12.14
N GLU A 345 24.83 -3.28 12.51
CA GLU A 345 23.72 -4.21 12.73
C GLU A 345 23.29 -4.89 11.41
N LEU A 346 23.19 -4.14 10.31
CA LEU A 346 22.81 -4.66 8.99
C LEU A 346 23.87 -5.60 8.39
N PHE A 347 25.16 -5.29 8.57
CA PHE A 347 26.25 -6.17 8.14
C PHE A 347 26.37 -7.41 9.05
N TRP A 348 26.10 -7.27 10.34
CA TRP A 348 25.97 -8.42 11.24
C TRP A 348 24.85 -9.34 10.76
N PHE A 349 23.67 -8.81 10.46
CA PHE A 349 22.53 -9.58 9.97
C PHE A 349 22.86 -10.33 8.69
N ARG A 350 23.43 -9.65 7.68
CA ARG A 350 23.89 -10.30 6.43
C ARG A 350 24.88 -11.42 6.70
N LYS A 351 25.82 -11.21 7.62
CA LYS A 351 26.80 -12.23 8.00
C LYS A 351 26.12 -13.43 8.64
N GLN A 352 25.17 -13.21 9.56
CA GLN A 352 24.45 -14.31 10.20
C GLN A 352 23.58 -15.08 9.21
N CYS A 353 22.86 -14.41 8.32
CA CYS A 353 22.12 -15.08 7.24
C CYS A 353 23.02 -16.00 6.40
N ALA A 354 24.26 -15.58 6.12
CA ALA A 354 25.24 -16.40 5.40
C ALA A 354 25.76 -17.58 6.24
N VAL A 355 25.95 -17.41 7.55
CA VAL A 355 26.38 -18.48 8.48
C VAL A 355 25.30 -19.54 8.62
N GLU A 356 24.05 -19.12 8.81
CA GLU A 356 22.87 -19.99 8.96
C GLU A 356 22.34 -20.51 7.61
N ASN A 357 22.95 -20.11 6.49
CA ASN A 357 22.58 -20.50 5.13
C ASN A 357 21.10 -20.19 4.79
N VAL A 358 20.61 -19.03 5.23
CA VAL A 358 19.25 -18.54 4.93
C VAL A 358 19.27 -17.36 3.95
N GLN A 359 18.25 -17.29 3.09
CA GLN A 359 18.08 -16.18 2.14
C GLN A 359 17.06 -15.18 2.70
N ILE A 360 17.53 -14.09 3.31
CA ILE A 360 16.68 -12.99 3.78
C ILE A 360 17.16 -11.68 3.13
N PRO A 361 16.53 -11.24 2.03
CA PRO A 361 16.91 -10.01 1.36
C PRO A 361 16.42 -8.76 2.10
N PHE A 362 17.11 -7.65 1.86
CA PHE A 362 16.67 -6.33 2.29
C PHE A 362 15.60 -5.74 1.36
N LEU A 363 14.53 -5.24 1.97
CA LEU A 363 13.37 -4.60 1.34
C LEU A 363 13.08 -3.28 2.07
N LEU A 364 14.06 -2.37 2.00
CA LEU A 364 14.17 -1.23 2.90
C LEU A 364 13.27 -0.07 2.46
N ARG A 365 12.57 0.54 3.41
CA ARG A 365 12.01 1.89 3.21
C ARG A 365 13.13 2.92 3.13
N THR A 366 13.01 3.85 2.20
CA THR A 366 13.88 5.03 2.07
C THR A 366 13.03 6.30 1.95
N GLY A 367 13.22 7.23 2.87
CA GLY A 367 12.55 8.53 2.88
C GLY A 367 11.09 8.54 3.40
N GLY A 368 10.75 9.67 4.04
CA GLY A 368 9.43 10.05 4.54
C GLY A 368 9.48 11.30 5.47
N GLY A 369 10.38 12.25 5.18
CA GLY A 369 10.45 13.54 5.87
C GLY A 369 9.23 14.44 5.62
N SER A 370 8.10 14.16 6.28
CA SER A 370 6.97 15.09 6.41
C SER A 370 7.26 16.07 7.55
N SER A 371 8.21 16.96 7.33
CA SER A 371 8.34 18.24 8.02
C SER A 371 9.41 19.02 7.27
N GLY A 372 9.12 20.24 6.81
CA GLY A 372 10.01 21.12 6.02
C GLY A 372 11.31 21.58 6.72
N ASP A 373 12.00 20.67 7.40
CA ASP A 373 13.30 20.84 8.01
C ASP A 373 14.36 20.17 7.13
N ARG A 374 15.18 20.99 6.46
CA ARG A 374 16.19 20.59 5.46
C ARG A 374 17.19 19.54 5.97
N ALA A 375 17.38 19.42 7.28
CA ALA A 375 18.28 18.43 7.87
C ALA A 375 17.75 16.99 7.74
N ARG A 376 16.41 16.79 7.71
CA ARG A 376 15.77 15.48 7.56
C ARG A 376 15.53 15.09 6.10
N ASP A 377 15.48 16.07 5.21
CA ASP A 377 15.51 15.83 3.76
C ASP A 377 16.84 15.18 3.34
N ALA A 378 17.97 15.62 3.91
CA ALA A 378 19.28 15.04 3.64
C ALA A 378 19.40 13.57 4.07
N THR A 379 18.79 13.18 5.20
CA THR A 379 18.82 11.79 5.68
C THR A 379 18.01 10.83 4.81
N GLY A 380 16.88 11.29 4.23
CA GLY A 380 16.09 10.49 3.30
C GLY A 380 16.78 10.30 1.94
N GLU A 381 17.64 11.23 1.53
CA GLU A 381 18.47 11.14 0.31
C GLU A 381 19.61 10.13 0.50
N ASP A 382 20.29 10.16 1.64
CA ASP A 382 21.38 9.23 1.97
C ASP A 382 20.88 7.78 2.11
N ASP A 383 19.68 7.57 2.66
CA ASP A 383 19.07 6.25 2.79
C ASP A 383 18.83 5.54 1.45
N VAL A 384 18.51 6.28 0.38
CA VAL A 384 18.37 5.71 -0.97
C VAL A 384 19.71 5.18 -1.47
N VAL A 385 20.79 5.92 -1.20
CA VAL A 385 22.16 5.51 -1.54
C VAL A 385 22.53 4.25 -0.77
N ASP A 386 22.29 4.24 0.53
CA ASP A 386 22.62 3.11 1.39
C ASP A 386 21.82 1.86 1.02
N ALA A 387 20.51 1.97 0.79
CA ALA A 387 19.69 0.84 0.36
C ALA A 387 20.21 0.23 -0.96
N LEU A 388 20.64 1.08 -1.90
CA LEU A 388 21.22 0.67 -3.17
C LEU A 388 22.57 -0.05 -2.98
N LEU A 389 23.43 0.43 -2.07
CA LEU A 389 24.75 -0.15 -1.78
C LEU A 389 24.65 -1.43 -0.94
N LEU A 390 23.68 -1.50 -0.04
CA LEU A 390 23.35 -2.69 0.75
C LEU A 390 22.79 -3.83 -0.11
N GLY A 391 22.39 -3.53 -1.35
CA GLY A 391 21.86 -4.51 -2.29
C GLY A 391 20.39 -4.85 -2.04
N ALA A 392 19.59 -3.87 -1.59
CA ALA A 392 18.16 -4.04 -1.43
C ALA A 392 17.51 -4.48 -2.75
N ARG A 393 16.59 -5.45 -2.68
CA ARG A 393 15.89 -5.97 -3.87
C ARG A 393 14.83 -5.01 -4.40
N ARG A 394 14.22 -4.26 -3.47
CA ARG A 394 13.21 -3.24 -3.70
C ARG A 394 13.40 -2.12 -2.69
N ILE A 395 12.96 -0.93 -3.07
CA ILE A 395 13.09 0.29 -2.27
C ILE A 395 11.68 0.80 -1.98
N GLY A 396 11.32 0.91 -0.70
CA GLY A 396 10.04 1.42 -0.26
C GLY A 396 10.00 2.96 -0.30
N HIS A 397 8.91 3.52 -0.81
CA HIS A 397 8.63 4.95 -0.98
C HIS A 397 9.57 5.69 -1.95
N ALA A 398 10.86 5.75 -1.65
CA ALA A 398 11.87 6.44 -2.47
C ALA A 398 11.49 7.90 -2.83
N THR A 399 10.90 8.62 -1.87
CA THR A 399 10.29 9.96 -2.08
C THR A 399 11.24 10.96 -2.73
N SER A 400 12.53 10.91 -2.42
CA SER A 400 13.55 11.83 -2.92
C SER A 400 14.24 11.36 -4.20
N LEU A 401 14.12 10.08 -4.60
CA LEU A 401 14.93 9.48 -5.67
C LEU A 401 14.86 10.25 -6.99
N HIS A 402 13.69 10.80 -7.34
CA HIS A 402 13.47 11.57 -8.56
C HIS A 402 14.37 12.83 -8.68
N ARG A 403 14.95 13.32 -7.58
CA ARG A 403 15.88 14.47 -7.56
C ARG A 403 17.33 14.08 -7.88
N HIS A 404 17.64 12.78 -7.94
CA HIS A 404 19.01 12.27 -8.09
C HIS A 404 19.18 11.49 -9.40
N PRO A 405 19.48 12.15 -10.53
CA PRO A 405 19.50 11.51 -11.85
C PRO A 405 20.45 10.31 -11.95
N ARG A 406 21.60 10.35 -11.26
CA ARG A 406 22.54 9.21 -11.22
C ARG A 406 22.01 8.01 -10.44
N LEU A 407 21.25 8.25 -9.36
CA LEU A 407 20.62 7.18 -8.60
C LEU A 407 19.44 6.60 -9.38
N VAL A 408 18.67 7.44 -10.09
CA VAL A 408 17.60 7.02 -11.01
C VAL A 408 18.16 6.08 -12.08
N GLU A 409 19.25 6.46 -12.75
CA GLU A 409 19.97 5.61 -13.71
C GLU A 409 20.37 4.28 -13.08
N ALA A 410 20.99 4.31 -11.89
CA ALA A 410 21.45 3.11 -11.21
C ALA A 410 20.29 2.16 -10.80
N VAL A 411 19.19 2.69 -10.26
CA VAL A 411 17.99 1.94 -9.88
C VAL A 411 17.35 1.29 -11.11
N ARG A 412 17.19 2.06 -12.19
CA ARG A 412 16.67 1.57 -13.47
C ARG A 412 17.54 0.46 -14.05
N ASP A 413 18.84 0.70 -14.18
CA ASP A 413 19.76 -0.21 -14.86
C ASP A 413 19.97 -1.50 -14.06
N ARG A 414 19.92 -1.42 -12.72
CA ARG A 414 19.92 -2.59 -11.82
C ARG A 414 18.56 -3.27 -11.68
N ARG A 415 17.50 -2.70 -12.27
CA ARG A 415 16.13 -3.23 -12.22
C ARG A 415 15.62 -3.38 -10.79
N ILE A 416 15.88 -2.39 -9.95
CA ILE A 416 15.36 -2.34 -8.58
C ILE A 416 14.00 -1.67 -8.61
N LEU A 417 12.98 -2.34 -8.08
CA LEU A 417 11.62 -1.81 -8.06
C LEU A 417 11.44 -0.81 -6.92
N VAL A 418 10.76 0.29 -7.21
CA VAL A 418 10.24 1.23 -6.22
C VAL A 418 8.81 0.84 -5.82
N GLU A 419 8.59 0.62 -4.52
CA GLU A 419 7.27 0.38 -3.94
C GLU A 419 6.64 1.75 -3.62
N GLY A 420 5.74 2.23 -4.50
CA GLY A 420 5.12 3.56 -4.37
C GLY A 420 3.77 3.50 -3.67
N CYS A 421 3.59 4.30 -2.62
CA CYS A 421 2.35 4.35 -1.84
C CYS A 421 1.75 5.77 -1.87
N PRO A 422 1.24 6.26 -3.01
CA PRO A 422 0.67 7.60 -3.08
C PRO A 422 -0.59 7.71 -2.20
N VAL A 423 -0.72 8.80 -1.45
CA VAL A 423 -1.78 8.97 -0.45
C VAL A 423 -2.73 10.11 -0.88
N PHE A 424 -3.76 9.79 -1.65
CA PHE A 424 -4.65 10.81 -2.24
C PHE A 424 -5.66 11.46 -1.27
N TYR A 425 -5.33 11.62 0.01
CA TYR A 425 -6.21 12.24 0.99
C TYR A 425 -5.86 13.71 1.23
N ASN A 426 -6.87 14.58 1.22
CA ASN A 426 -6.82 15.91 1.84
C ASN A 426 -6.87 15.79 3.39
N ASP A 427 -6.14 14.85 3.99
CA ASP A 427 -6.00 14.89 5.44
C ASP A 427 -4.99 16.00 5.75
N THR A 428 -5.47 17.08 6.36
CA THR A 428 -4.66 18.17 6.91
C THR A 428 -3.57 17.71 7.91
N ARG A 429 -3.49 16.41 8.20
CA ARG A 429 -2.55 15.76 9.12
C ARG A 429 -1.27 15.21 8.45
N LEU A 430 -1.26 14.99 7.13
CA LEU A 430 -0.03 14.75 6.36
C LEU A 430 0.41 16.08 5.72
N ASP A 431 1.72 16.34 5.63
CA ASP A 431 2.22 17.54 4.95
C ASP A 431 1.78 17.49 3.48
N PRO A 432 0.94 18.44 3.00
CA PRO A 432 0.49 18.45 1.61
C PRO A 432 1.65 18.48 0.61
N ALA A 433 2.81 19.00 1.00
CA ALA A 433 4.00 18.99 0.16
C ALA A 433 4.60 17.58 -0.01
N ALA A 434 4.52 16.71 1.00
CA ALA A 434 5.02 15.34 0.94
C ALA A 434 4.13 14.45 0.05
N ASP A 435 2.82 14.67 0.07
CA ASP A 435 1.87 13.97 -0.81
C ASP A 435 2.07 14.33 -2.29
N VAL A 436 2.17 15.63 -2.59
CA VAL A 436 2.51 16.11 -3.94
C VAL A 436 3.87 15.56 -4.39
N ALA A 437 4.88 15.55 -3.50
CA ALA A 437 6.20 15.01 -3.82
C ALA A 437 6.20 13.49 -4.07
N MET A 438 5.38 12.71 -3.37
CA MET A 438 5.23 11.27 -3.64
C MET A 438 4.56 11.02 -4.99
N HIS A 439 3.47 11.72 -5.25
CA HIS A 439 2.69 11.61 -6.47
C HIS A 439 3.51 12.03 -7.70
N ASP A 440 4.12 13.21 -7.65
CA ASP A 440 4.93 13.73 -8.75
C ASP A 440 6.27 13.00 -8.87
N GLY A 441 6.88 12.61 -7.75
CA GLY A 441 8.08 11.79 -7.74
C GLY A 441 7.87 10.46 -8.45
N LEU A 442 6.77 9.76 -8.16
CA LEU A 442 6.46 8.49 -8.80
C LEU A 442 6.21 8.65 -10.32
N ARG A 443 5.51 9.71 -10.73
CA ARG A 443 5.32 10.05 -12.16
C ARG A 443 6.65 10.29 -12.88
N VAL A 444 7.56 11.04 -12.25
CA VAL A 444 8.90 11.30 -12.80
C VAL A 444 9.70 10.00 -12.93
N LEU A 445 9.68 9.15 -11.90
CA LEU A 445 10.38 7.86 -11.93
C LEU A 445 9.88 6.95 -13.06
N LEU A 446 8.55 6.88 -13.24
CA LEU A 446 7.96 6.15 -14.36
C LEU A 446 8.38 6.71 -15.72
N ALA A 447 8.41 8.03 -15.86
CA ALA A 447 8.89 8.70 -17.07
C ALA A 447 10.37 8.40 -17.37
N GLN A 448 11.18 8.20 -16.33
CA GLN A 448 12.60 7.87 -16.43
C GLN A 448 12.91 6.37 -16.58
N GLY A 449 11.87 5.52 -16.69
CA GLY A 449 12.04 4.09 -16.93
C GLY A 449 12.25 3.26 -15.67
N VAL A 450 12.09 3.84 -14.48
CA VAL A 450 12.21 3.11 -13.22
C VAL A 450 11.01 2.18 -13.06
N PRO A 451 11.24 0.89 -12.75
CA PRO A 451 10.14 -0.03 -12.49
C PRO A 451 9.50 0.31 -11.14
N CYS A 452 8.19 0.51 -11.13
CA CYS A 452 7.44 0.82 -9.92
C CYS A 452 6.24 -0.12 -9.77
N ALA A 453 5.77 -0.30 -8.53
CA ALA A 453 4.49 -0.91 -8.21
C ALA A 453 3.69 0.00 -7.27
N LEU A 454 2.37 0.01 -7.41
CA LEU A 454 1.48 0.67 -6.47
C LEU A 454 1.28 -0.21 -5.24
N CYS A 455 1.35 0.37 -4.06
CA CYS A 455 1.27 -0.32 -2.77
C CYS A 455 0.46 0.51 -1.75
N ASP A 456 0.13 -0.10 -0.61
CA ASP A 456 -0.71 0.51 0.42
C ASP A 456 -0.05 0.34 1.80
N ASP A 457 0.69 1.36 2.23
CA ASP A 457 1.47 1.28 3.47
C ASP A 457 0.77 1.96 4.65
N ASP A 458 0.08 3.08 4.38
CA ASP A 458 -0.47 3.98 5.42
C ASP A 458 -1.95 4.35 5.18
N SER A 459 -2.65 3.79 4.18
CA SER A 459 -4.05 4.18 3.88
C SER A 459 -5.10 3.52 4.79
N GLY A 460 -4.66 2.66 5.72
CA GLY A 460 -5.48 2.01 6.75
C GLY A 460 -6.15 2.94 7.75
N ILE A 461 -5.70 4.18 7.80
CA ILE A 461 -5.99 5.15 8.86
C ILE A 461 -7.21 5.97 8.43
N LEU A 462 -8.40 5.40 8.66
CA LEU A 462 -9.76 5.94 8.46
C LEU A 462 -10.00 6.80 7.20
N PRO A 463 -11.01 6.48 6.36
CA PRO A 463 -11.52 7.48 5.43
C PRO A 463 -11.99 8.72 6.23
N PRO A 464 -11.89 9.94 5.66
CA PRO A 464 -12.35 11.15 6.34
C PRO A 464 -13.80 10.99 6.81
N PRO A 465 -14.19 11.61 7.94
CA PRO A 465 -15.50 11.43 8.55
C PRO A 465 -16.62 11.65 7.53
N GLY A 466 -17.54 10.69 7.44
CA GLY A 466 -18.67 10.71 6.50
C GLY A 466 -18.44 10.04 5.14
N LYS A 467 -17.28 9.42 4.90
CA LYS A 467 -17.05 8.54 3.74
C LYS A 467 -16.84 7.10 4.20
N GLU A 468 -17.83 6.24 3.99
CA GLU A 468 -17.64 4.79 4.14
C GLU A 468 -16.76 4.30 2.99
N ARG A 469 -15.65 3.60 3.29
CA ARG A 469 -14.88 2.84 2.29
C ARG A 469 -15.13 1.36 2.51
N GLU A 470 -15.47 0.63 1.45
CA GLU A 470 -15.45 -0.83 1.50
C GLU A 470 -14.00 -1.30 1.70
N ALA A 471 -13.71 -2.00 2.81
CA ALA A 471 -12.37 -2.51 3.13
C ALA A 471 -11.78 -3.42 2.03
N GLY A 472 -12.63 -4.01 1.18
CA GLY A 472 -12.25 -4.86 0.04
C GLY A 472 -11.98 -4.15 -1.29
N SER A 473 -11.97 -2.81 -1.35
CA SER A 473 -11.73 -2.04 -2.59
C SER A 473 -10.60 -0.99 -2.47
N ARG A 474 -9.67 -1.17 -1.53
CA ARG A 474 -8.61 -0.18 -1.23
C ARG A 474 -7.64 0.04 -2.39
N MET A 475 -7.12 -1.04 -2.97
CA MET A 475 -6.24 -0.95 -4.13
C MET A 475 -7.01 -0.57 -5.39
N THR A 476 -8.29 -0.91 -5.49
CA THR A 476 -9.17 -0.39 -6.55
C THR A 476 -9.24 1.12 -6.50
N ASP A 477 -9.47 1.71 -5.31
CA ASP A 477 -9.46 3.16 -5.14
C ASP A 477 -8.12 3.76 -5.54
N LEU A 478 -7.00 3.15 -5.13
CA LEU A 478 -5.66 3.64 -5.44
C LEU A 478 -5.37 3.62 -6.95
N PHE A 479 -5.63 2.50 -7.62
CA PHE A 479 -5.45 2.37 -9.07
C PHE A 479 -6.38 3.31 -9.84
N TRP A 480 -7.62 3.49 -9.36
CA TRP A 480 -8.57 4.42 -9.97
C TRP A 480 -8.14 5.87 -9.78
N GLN A 481 -7.63 6.25 -8.61
CA GLN A 481 -7.08 7.58 -8.35
C GLN A 481 -5.89 7.88 -9.27
N VAL A 482 -5.00 6.92 -9.50
CA VAL A 482 -3.93 7.07 -10.49
C VAL A 482 -4.50 7.28 -11.90
N LEU A 483 -5.52 6.50 -12.30
CA LEU A 483 -6.19 6.67 -13.59
C LEU A 483 -6.87 8.04 -13.75
N ASP A 484 -7.49 8.56 -12.68
CA ASP A 484 -8.25 9.81 -12.69
C ASP A 484 -7.39 11.06 -12.42
N ALA A 485 -6.24 10.93 -11.75
CA ALA A 485 -5.38 12.06 -11.41
C ALA A 485 -4.21 12.25 -12.39
N TRP A 486 -3.68 11.16 -12.97
CA TRP A 486 -2.52 11.25 -13.87
C TRP A 486 -2.97 11.33 -15.31
N ASP A 487 -2.70 12.46 -15.96
CA ASP A 487 -3.03 12.65 -17.38
C ASP A 487 -2.23 11.71 -18.29
N GLU A 488 -1.02 11.33 -17.88
CA GLU A 488 -0.16 10.41 -18.62
C GLU A 488 -0.40 8.92 -18.29
N ALA A 489 -1.33 8.62 -17.37
CA ALA A 489 -1.72 7.25 -17.07
C ALA A 489 -2.95 6.85 -17.89
N ASP A 490 -2.97 5.59 -18.32
CA ASP A 490 -4.14 4.94 -18.90
C ASP A 490 -4.18 3.49 -18.40
N LEU A 491 -5.08 2.69 -18.97
CA LEU A 491 -5.20 1.28 -18.61
C LEU A 491 -3.89 0.49 -18.83
N ALA A 492 -3.07 0.85 -19.82
CA ALA A 492 -1.79 0.20 -20.06
C ALA A 492 -0.75 0.55 -18.98
N THR A 493 -0.72 1.79 -18.51
CA THR A 493 0.12 2.17 -17.36
C THR A 493 -0.29 1.38 -16.11
N LEU A 494 -1.59 1.26 -15.83
CA LEU A 494 -2.07 0.44 -14.71
C LEU A 494 -1.66 -1.03 -14.87
N GLY A 495 -1.84 -1.60 -16.07
CA GLY A 495 -1.44 -2.97 -16.38
C GLY A 495 0.05 -3.21 -16.14
N SER A 496 0.91 -2.27 -16.55
CA SER A 496 2.35 -2.35 -16.32
C SER A 496 2.73 -2.30 -14.84
N LEU A 497 2.07 -1.44 -14.04
CA LEU A 497 2.27 -1.37 -12.59
C LEU A 497 1.85 -2.69 -11.90
N ALA A 498 0.73 -3.26 -12.34
CA ALA A 498 0.25 -4.56 -11.86
C ALA A 498 1.18 -5.71 -12.25
N GLU A 499 1.68 -5.76 -13.49
CA GLU A 499 2.65 -6.77 -13.91
C GLU A 499 3.96 -6.66 -13.11
N ASN A 500 4.46 -5.44 -12.91
CA ASN A 500 5.66 -5.19 -12.12
C ASN A 500 5.50 -5.72 -10.68
N SER A 501 4.32 -5.59 -10.08
CA SER A 501 4.07 -6.15 -8.75
C SER A 501 4.29 -7.67 -8.71
N VAL A 502 3.89 -8.41 -9.76
CA VAL A 502 4.11 -9.86 -9.85
C VAL A 502 5.57 -10.18 -10.15
N ARG A 503 6.18 -9.42 -11.06
CA ARG A 503 7.58 -9.64 -11.46
C ARG A 503 8.54 -9.42 -10.30
N TRP A 504 8.30 -8.46 -9.43
CA TRP A 504 9.15 -8.19 -8.26
C TRP A 504 8.64 -8.82 -6.96
N ALA A 505 7.67 -9.74 -7.01
CA ALA A 505 7.24 -10.50 -5.85
C ALA A 505 8.29 -11.54 -5.41
N ALA A 506 8.50 -11.66 -4.09
CA ALA A 506 9.32 -12.66 -3.41
C ALA A 506 8.56 -13.97 -3.21
N LEU A 507 8.14 -14.59 -4.32
CA LEU A 507 7.31 -15.81 -4.35
C LEU A 507 8.00 -17.04 -3.74
N GLU A 508 9.33 -17.07 -3.83
CA GLU A 508 10.18 -18.14 -3.33
C GLU A 508 11.51 -17.55 -2.84
N ASP A 509 12.30 -18.37 -2.16
CA ASP A 509 13.66 -18.00 -1.82
C ASP A 509 14.56 -18.11 -3.04
N GLN A 510 15.33 -17.05 -3.26
CA GLN A 510 16.24 -16.94 -4.38
C GLN A 510 17.54 -16.35 -3.84
N ASP A 511 18.69 -16.83 -4.29
CA ASP A 511 19.94 -16.11 -4.09
C ASP A 511 19.96 -14.83 -4.98
N PRO A 512 20.94 -13.92 -4.80
CA PRO A 512 21.00 -12.69 -5.59
C PRO A 512 21.12 -12.88 -7.10
N GLU A 513 21.80 -13.94 -7.56
CA GLU A 513 21.99 -14.21 -8.98
C GLU A 513 20.69 -14.74 -9.58
N THR A 514 20.08 -15.75 -8.95
CA THR A 514 18.79 -16.32 -9.36
C THR A 514 17.71 -15.24 -9.38
N TRP A 515 17.64 -14.36 -8.36
CA TRP A 515 16.73 -13.21 -8.37
C TRP A 515 16.91 -12.32 -9.59
N ALA A 516 18.16 -11.90 -9.87
CA ALA A 516 18.44 -11.02 -10.99
C ALA A 516 18.16 -11.68 -12.35
N GLN A 517 18.45 -12.98 -12.48
CA GLN A 517 18.16 -13.76 -13.69
C GLN A 517 16.64 -13.84 -13.93
N ASP A 518 15.86 -14.18 -12.90
CA ASP A 518 14.41 -14.30 -13.00
C ASP A 518 13.71 -12.96 -13.26
N ILE A 519 14.18 -11.86 -12.65
CA ILE A 519 13.70 -10.52 -13.00
C ILE A 519 13.98 -10.21 -14.47
N ARG A 520 15.15 -10.59 -15.02
CA ARG A 520 15.46 -10.37 -16.44
C ARG A 520 14.61 -11.24 -17.36
N ALA A 521 14.48 -12.54 -17.03
CA ALA A 521 13.73 -13.51 -17.81
C ALA A 521 12.22 -13.26 -17.80
N ALA A 522 11.68 -12.71 -16.71
CA ALA A 522 10.24 -12.42 -16.59
C ALA A 522 9.38 -13.64 -16.99
N SER A 523 8.39 -13.46 -17.87
CA SER A 523 7.46 -14.51 -18.30
C SER A 523 8.10 -15.60 -19.17
N VAL A 524 9.33 -15.43 -19.67
CA VAL A 524 10.03 -16.46 -20.45
C VAL A 524 10.95 -17.36 -19.62
N GLY A 525 11.02 -17.12 -18.30
CA GLY A 525 11.74 -17.99 -17.37
C GLY A 525 11.04 -19.34 -17.13
N ALA A 526 11.67 -20.20 -16.33
CA ALA A 526 11.15 -21.53 -15.98
C ALA A 526 10.70 -21.67 -14.51
N GLY A 527 10.99 -20.67 -13.66
CA GLY A 527 10.69 -20.69 -12.23
C GLY A 527 9.24 -20.29 -11.88
N VAL A 528 8.94 -20.26 -10.58
CA VAL A 528 7.59 -19.94 -10.07
C VAL A 528 7.15 -18.55 -10.51
N LYS A 529 8.08 -17.58 -10.51
CA LYS A 529 7.83 -16.20 -10.95
C LYS A 529 7.37 -16.12 -12.40
N ALA A 530 8.00 -16.87 -13.30
CA ALA A 530 7.61 -16.91 -14.71
C ALA A 530 6.20 -17.49 -14.88
N ALA A 531 5.90 -18.58 -14.16
CA ALA A 531 4.57 -19.18 -14.17
C ALA A 531 3.49 -18.22 -13.66
N ARG A 532 3.77 -17.43 -12.60
CA ARG A 532 2.83 -16.40 -12.10
C ARG A 532 2.64 -15.25 -13.07
N LEU A 533 3.68 -14.81 -13.77
CA LEU A 533 3.57 -13.80 -14.82
C LEU A 533 2.72 -14.30 -16.00
N GLN A 534 2.90 -15.55 -16.42
CA GLN A 534 2.09 -16.18 -17.47
C GLN A 534 0.62 -16.29 -17.04
N GLN A 535 0.36 -16.72 -15.80
CA GLN A 535 -0.98 -16.77 -15.23
C GLN A 535 -1.62 -15.37 -15.23
N TRP A 536 -0.91 -14.36 -14.72
CA TRP A 536 -1.40 -12.98 -14.68
C TRP A 536 -1.68 -12.43 -16.09
N ALA A 537 -0.83 -12.71 -17.08
CA ALA A 537 -1.03 -12.28 -18.46
C ALA A 537 -2.33 -12.87 -19.06
N VAL A 538 -2.65 -14.13 -18.74
CA VAL A 538 -3.92 -14.74 -19.15
C VAL A 538 -5.12 -14.03 -18.51
N ASP A 539 -5.02 -13.72 -17.21
CA ASP A 539 -6.10 -13.02 -16.51
C ASP A 539 -6.26 -11.58 -16.99
N TRP A 540 -5.16 -10.91 -17.35
CA TRP A 540 -5.16 -9.59 -17.98
C TRP A 540 -5.89 -9.60 -19.33
N GLU A 541 -5.57 -10.55 -20.22
CA GLU A 541 -6.25 -10.67 -21.52
C GLU A 541 -7.75 -10.98 -21.37
N ARG A 542 -8.13 -11.83 -20.40
CA ARG A 542 -9.54 -12.09 -20.07
C ARG A 542 -10.25 -10.83 -19.59
N PHE A 543 -9.59 -10.05 -18.74
CA PHE A 543 -10.11 -8.77 -18.26
C PHE A 543 -10.28 -7.77 -19.42
N CYS A 544 -9.30 -7.62 -20.29
CA CYS A 544 -9.41 -6.75 -21.47
C CYS A 544 -10.54 -7.18 -22.40
N LEU A 545 -10.71 -8.49 -22.64
CA LEU A 545 -11.82 -9.03 -23.41
C LEU A 545 -13.18 -8.68 -22.79
N TRP A 546 -13.30 -8.81 -21.47
CA TRP A 546 -14.50 -8.40 -20.74
C TRP A 546 -14.80 -6.91 -20.92
N VAL A 547 -13.79 -6.04 -20.79
CA VAL A 547 -13.96 -4.58 -21.01
C VAL A 547 -14.50 -4.30 -22.42
N VAL A 548 -13.92 -4.92 -23.45
CA VAL A 548 -14.35 -4.72 -24.84
C VAL A 548 -15.78 -5.22 -25.07
N THR A 549 -16.14 -6.35 -24.44
CA THR A 549 -17.47 -6.95 -24.62
C THR A 549 -18.55 -6.14 -23.91
N GLU A 550 -18.26 -5.67 -22.69
CA GLU A 550 -19.22 -4.93 -21.87
C GLU A 550 -19.39 -3.48 -22.32
N TYR A 551 -18.30 -2.81 -22.69
CA TYR A 551 -18.29 -1.36 -22.93
C TYR A 551 -18.00 -0.96 -24.38
N GLY A 552 -17.71 -1.92 -25.27
CA GLY A 552 -17.40 -1.64 -26.68
C GLY A 552 -18.61 -1.36 -27.58
N GLY A 553 -19.83 -1.56 -27.09
CA GLY A 553 -21.08 -1.42 -27.85
C GLY A 553 -21.58 0.03 -28.04
N ASP A 554 -21.08 0.99 -27.26
CA ASP A 554 -21.57 2.38 -27.26
C ASP A 554 -21.13 3.23 -28.49
N ASP A 555 -20.55 2.61 -29.54
CA ASP A 555 -20.05 3.30 -30.74
C ASP A 555 -20.98 3.17 -31.98
N GLY A 556 -22.26 2.76 -31.85
CA GLY A 556 -23.01 2.32 -33.04
C GLY A 556 -24.53 2.45 -33.19
N GLU A 557 -25.32 3.10 -32.31
CA GLU A 557 -26.80 3.17 -32.52
C GLU A 557 -27.45 4.57 -32.58
N ASP A 558 -26.73 5.67 -32.33
CA ASP A 558 -27.33 7.03 -32.37
C ASP A 558 -27.10 7.81 -33.69
N ALA A 559 -26.72 7.14 -34.78
CA ALA A 559 -26.49 7.79 -36.09
C ALA A 559 -27.49 7.40 -37.19
N ASN A 560 -28.59 6.71 -36.88
CA ASN A 560 -29.53 6.27 -37.92
C ASN A 560 -31.01 6.24 -37.49
N VAL A 561 -31.50 7.32 -36.89
CA VAL A 561 -32.95 7.63 -36.88
C VAL A 561 -33.16 9.13 -37.12
N ALA A 562 -32.87 9.57 -38.35
CA ALA A 562 -33.44 10.78 -38.93
C ALA A 562 -33.34 10.66 -40.47
N GLY A 563 -34.20 9.80 -41.02
CA GLY A 563 -34.52 9.74 -42.44
C GLY A 563 -35.97 10.16 -42.66
#